data_AF-A0A212LLE3-F1
#
_entry.id   AF-A0A212LLE3-F1
#
_cell.length_a   1.000
_cell.length_b   1.000
_cell.length_c   1.000
_cell.angle_alpha   90.00
_cell.angle_beta   90.00
_cell.angle_gamma   90.00
#
_symmetry.space_group_name_H-M   'P 1'
#
loop_
_entity.id
_entity.type
_entity.pdbx_description
1 polymer ?
#
loop_
_entity_poly.entity_id
_entity_poly.type
_entity_poly.pdbx_seq_one_letter_code
_entity_poly.pdbx_strand_id
1 'polypeptide(L)'
;MDTVLISCGTLEAEVRKVSAMLPRPPRLIFTEAAWHDKPIDQRAALQQELDALGTEVRRVLLVYGLHGRAIQDLVTHDFTLIVPRVDDCIPLFLGSREKFAEASCIPSFFLTAGWLKFSIIDGGLTWLRQLVTGPWPQTEFLTILPHSRVRGEE
;
A
#
# COMPACT_ATOMS: atom_id res chain seq x y z
N MET A 1 6.06 -15.66 -26.22
CA MET A 1 4.64 -15.38 -25.90
C MET A 1 4.69 -14.32 -24.85
N ASP A 2 4.29 -13.11 -25.20
CA ASP A 2 4.64 -11.96 -24.41
C ASP A 2 3.70 -11.88 -23.23
N THR A 3 4.32 -11.92 -22.04
CA THR A 3 3.63 -11.96 -20.76
C THR A 3 3.92 -10.66 -20.04
N VAL A 4 2.85 -10.01 -19.62
CA VAL A 4 2.90 -8.83 -18.77
C VAL A 4 2.42 -9.23 -17.38
N LEU A 5 3.05 -8.70 -16.34
CA LEU A 5 2.60 -8.84 -14.96
C LEU A 5 2.26 -7.45 -14.44
N ILE A 6 1.01 -7.25 -14.05
CA ILE A 6 0.52 -6.03 -13.42
C ILE A 6 0.31 -6.35 -11.94
N SER A 7 0.96 -5.60 -11.04
CA SER A 7 0.92 -5.87 -9.60
C SER A 7 0.51 -4.64 -8.81
N CYS A 8 -0.19 -4.90 -7.71
CA CYS A 8 -0.38 -3.90 -6.67
C CYS A 8 1.00 -3.42 -6.18
N GLY A 9 1.18 -2.10 -6.05
CA GLY A 9 2.44 -1.52 -5.57
C GLY A 9 2.83 -1.95 -4.16
N THR A 10 1.87 -2.45 -3.36
CA THR A 10 2.17 -3.00 -2.03
C THR A 10 3.00 -4.29 -2.12
N LEU A 11 2.92 -5.04 -3.22
CA LEU A 11 3.66 -6.30 -3.45
C LEU A 11 4.88 -6.12 -4.37
N GLU A 12 5.28 -4.89 -4.65
CA GLU A 12 6.33 -4.59 -5.63
C GLU A 12 7.66 -5.31 -5.30
N ALA A 13 8.09 -5.27 -4.03
CA ALA A 13 9.33 -5.89 -3.61
C ALA A 13 9.31 -7.41 -3.82
N GLU A 14 8.20 -8.06 -3.48
CA GLU A 14 8.00 -9.50 -3.60
C GLU A 14 7.95 -9.93 -5.07
N VAL A 15 7.21 -9.19 -5.90
CA VAL A 15 7.11 -9.45 -7.35
C VAL A 15 8.45 -9.27 -8.03
N ARG A 16 9.21 -8.21 -7.71
CA ARG A 16 10.56 -8.02 -8.25
C ARG A 16 11.49 -9.16 -7.85
N LYS A 17 11.41 -9.61 -6.59
CA LYS A 17 12.22 -10.73 -6.08
C LYS A 17 11.93 -12.02 -6.83
N VAL A 18 10.65 -12.37 -7.04
CA VAL A 18 10.26 -13.56 -7.82
C VAL A 18 10.68 -13.42 -9.29
N SER A 19 10.47 -12.26 -9.90
CA SER A 19 10.81 -12.01 -11.30
C SER A 19 12.31 -12.17 -11.56
N ALA A 20 13.16 -11.72 -10.64
CA ALA A 20 14.61 -11.86 -10.74
C ALA A 20 15.09 -13.33 -10.70
N MET A 21 14.26 -14.26 -10.23
CA MET A 21 14.57 -15.70 -10.19
C MET A 21 14.16 -16.43 -11.48
N LEU A 22 13.42 -15.78 -12.38
CA LEU A 22 12.91 -16.39 -13.60
C LEU A 22 13.93 -16.32 -14.74
N PRO A 23 14.13 -17.40 -15.52
CA PRO A 23 14.98 -17.37 -16.71
C PRO A 23 14.52 -16.36 -17.78
N ARG A 24 13.21 -16.08 -17.81
CA ARG A 24 12.56 -15.11 -18.69
C ARG A 24 11.50 -14.34 -17.90
N PRO A 25 11.87 -13.25 -17.22
CA PRO A 25 10.91 -12.46 -16.45
C PRO A 25 9.87 -11.79 -17.37
N PRO A 26 8.60 -11.67 -16.95
CA PRO A 26 7.61 -10.90 -17.68
C PRO A 26 7.92 -9.40 -17.60
N ARG A 27 7.31 -8.61 -18.49
CA ARG A 27 7.30 -7.14 -18.36
C ARG A 27 6.49 -6.76 -17.13
N LEU A 28 7.04 -5.93 -16.24
CA LEU A 28 6.42 -5.57 -14.97
C LEU A 28 5.78 -4.18 -15.05
N ILE A 29 4.56 -4.07 -14.54
CA ILE A 29 3.81 -2.82 -14.34
C ILE A 29 3.34 -2.81 -12.89
N PHE A 30 3.55 -1.70 -12.18
CA PHE A 30 3.13 -1.53 -10.78
C PHE A 30 2.18 -0.35 -10.67
N THR A 31 1.02 -0.55 -10.04
CA THR A 31 0.16 0.57 -9.68
C THR A 31 0.61 1.20 -8.37
N GLU A 32 0.19 2.43 -8.12
CA GLU A 32 0.53 3.12 -6.87
C GLU A 32 -0.03 2.38 -5.65
N ALA A 33 0.82 2.16 -4.64
CA ALA A 33 0.44 1.51 -3.38
C ALA A 33 -0.62 2.30 -2.61
N ALA A 34 -0.56 3.65 -2.69
CA ALA A 34 -1.46 4.58 -2.01
C ALA A 34 -2.88 4.65 -2.60
N TRP A 35 -3.22 3.82 -3.60
CA TRP A 35 -4.60 3.72 -4.10
C TRP A 35 -5.59 3.22 -3.04
N HIS A 36 -5.12 2.62 -1.94
CA HIS A 36 -5.95 2.22 -0.81
C HIS A 36 -6.39 3.40 0.08
N ASP A 37 -5.62 4.49 0.08
CA ASP A 37 -5.85 5.66 0.95
C ASP A 37 -6.56 6.80 0.21
N LYS A 38 -6.74 6.67 -1.11
CA LYS A 38 -7.34 7.69 -1.97
C LYS A 38 -8.72 7.21 -2.47
N PRO A 39 -9.71 8.10 -2.59
CA PRO A 39 -10.99 7.79 -3.22
C PRO A 39 -10.83 7.75 -4.76
N ILE A 40 -10.00 6.84 -5.26
CA ILE A 40 -9.80 6.62 -6.70
C ILE A 40 -10.62 5.40 -7.15
N ASP A 41 -11.17 5.45 -8.36
CA ASP A 41 -11.74 4.28 -9.01
C ASP A 41 -10.61 3.36 -9.46
N GLN A 42 -10.20 2.44 -8.57
CA GLN A 42 -9.12 1.48 -8.82
C GLN A 42 -9.39 0.61 -10.06
N ARG A 43 -10.66 0.32 -10.34
CA ARG A 43 -11.06 -0.47 -11.51
C ARG A 43 -10.81 0.31 -12.79
N ALA A 44 -11.21 1.58 -12.84
CA ALA A 44 -10.95 2.42 -14.02
C ALA A 44 -9.45 2.57 -14.30
N ALA A 45 -8.64 2.78 -13.26
CA ALA A 45 -7.20 2.89 -13.39
C ALA A 45 -6.56 1.57 -13.86
N LEU A 46 -7.01 0.43 -13.34
CA LEU A 46 -6.53 -0.88 -13.78
C LEU A 46 -6.98 -1.22 -15.21
N GLN A 47 -8.20 -0.86 -15.59
CA GLN A 47 -8.68 -1.01 -16.97
C GLN A 47 -7.83 -0.19 -17.94
N GLN A 48 -7.46 1.04 -17.57
CA GLN A 48 -6.58 1.88 -18.40
C GLN A 48 -5.22 1.21 -18.64
N GLU A 49 -4.62 0.56 -17.63
CA GLU A 49 -3.38 -0.20 -17.80
C GLU A 49 -3.55 -1.41 -18.74
N LEU A 50 -4.70 -2.09 -18.68
CA LEU A 50 -5.03 -3.21 -19.58
C LEU A 50 -5.27 -2.74 -21.03
N ASP A 51 -5.96 -1.62 -21.21
CA ASP A 51 -6.27 -1.04 -22.52
C ASP A 51 -5.02 -0.50 -23.23
N ALA A 52 -3.99 -0.10 -22.47
CA ALA A 52 -2.72 0.38 -22.99
C ALA A 52 -1.76 -0.73 -23.46
N LEU A 53 -2.13 -2.01 -23.29
CA LEU A 53 -1.30 -3.13 -23.70
C LEU A 53 -1.33 -3.31 -25.23
N GLY A 54 -0.15 -3.56 -25.81
CA GLY A 54 -0.02 -3.82 -27.25
C GLY A 54 -0.59 -5.18 -27.66
N THR A 55 -0.89 -5.32 -28.95
CA THR A 55 -1.52 -6.52 -29.54
C THR A 55 -0.60 -7.75 -29.53
N GLU A 56 0.69 -7.59 -29.23
CA GLU A 56 1.65 -8.67 -29.05
C GLU A 56 1.48 -9.44 -27.73
N VAL A 57 0.88 -8.78 -26.73
CA VAL A 57 0.66 -9.35 -25.40
C VAL A 57 -0.41 -10.44 -25.51
N ARG A 58 -0.06 -11.66 -25.11
CA ARG A 58 -1.02 -12.78 -25.11
C ARG A 58 -1.42 -13.24 -23.72
N ARG A 59 -0.70 -12.79 -22.69
CA ARG A 59 -0.96 -13.17 -21.30
C ARG A 59 -0.68 -12.00 -20.36
N VAL A 60 -1.62 -11.78 -19.45
CA VAL A 60 -1.49 -10.83 -18.36
C VAL A 60 -1.63 -11.59 -17.05
N LEU A 61 -0.65 -11.44 -16.16
CA LEU A 61 -0.68 -11.95 -14.78
C LEU A 61 -1.04 -10.78 -13.87
N LEU A 62 -2.18 -10.87 -13.19
CA LEU A 62 -2.66 -9.81 -12.32
C LEU A 62 -2.42 -10.17 -10.86
N VAL A 63 -1.42 -9.56 -10.24
CA VAL A 63 -1.07 -9.78 -8.82
C VAL A 63 -1.90 -8.84 -7.95
N TYR A 64 -3.20 -9.16 -7.84
CA TYR A 64 -4.21 -8.45 -7.06
C TYR A 64 -5.18 -9.43 -6.40
N GLY A 65 -5.76 -8.99 -5.28
CA GLY A 65 -7.02 -9.53 -4.80
C GLY A 65 -8.23 -8.71 -5.23
N LEU A 66 -9.42 -9.16 -4.83
CA LEU A 66 -10.72 -8.54 -5.14
C LEU A 66 -11.04 -7.25 -4.37
N HIS A 67 -10.13 -6.77 -3.50
CA HIS A 67 -10.37 -5.64 -2.61
C HIS A 67 -10.86 -4.41 -3.38
N GLY A 68 -11.85 -3.70 -2.81
CA GLY A 68 -12.43 -2.52 -3.43
C GLY A 68 -13.14 -2.77 -4.76
N ARG A 69 -13.43 -4.05 -5.12
CA ARG A 69 -13.97 -4.46 -6.43
C ARG A 69 -13.08 -4.05 -7.61
N ALA A 70 -11.78 -3.85 -7.37
CA ALA A 70 -10.83 -3.33 -8.36
C ALA A 70 -10.77 -4.17 -9.65
N ILE A 71 -11.01 -5.47 -9.54
CA ILE A 71 -11.00 -6.39 -10.69
C ILE A 71 -12.40 -6.76 -11.20
N GLN A 72 -13.46 -6.28 -10.54
CA GLN A 72 -14.82 -6.54 -10.96
C GLN A 72 -15.08 -5.84 -12.30
N ASP A 73 -15.74 -6.53 -13.23
CA ASP A 73 -16.12 -5.99 -14.55
C ASP A 73 -14.95 -5.50 -15.42
N LEU A 74 -13.72 -6.00 -15.17
CA LEU A 74 -12.61 -5.80 -16.10
C LEU A 74 -12.88 -6.51 -17.43
N VAL A 75 -12.48 -5.86 -18.51
CA VAL A 75 -12.60 -6.38 -19.88
C VAL A 75 -11.23 -6.77 -20.38
N THR A 76 -11.12 -7.99 -20.91
CA THR A 76 -9.91 -8.49 -21.58
C THR A 76 -10.03 -8.31 -23.09
N HIS A 77 -8.93 -7.95 -23.74
CA HIS A 77 -8.82 -7.90 -25.21
C HIS A 77 -8.27 -9.22 -25.74
N ASP A 78 -7.28 -9.18 -26.65
CA ASP A 78 -6.66 -10.35 -27.29
C ASP A 78 -5.68 -11.14 -26.39
N PHE A 79 -5.78 -10.98 -25.07
CA PHE A 79 -4.91 -11.65 -24.08
C PHE A 79 -5.70 -12.46 -23.06
N THR A 80 -5.05 -13.50 -22.51
CA THR A 80 -5.58 -14.22 -21.35
C THR A 80 -5.17 -13.51 -20.06
N LEU A 81 -6.16 -13.13 -19.24
CA LEU A 81 -5.94 -12.58 -17.91
C LEU A 81 -5.95 -13.71 -16.85
N ILE A 82 -4.88 -13.82 -16.07
CA ILE A 82 -4.75 -14.79 -14.98
C ILE A 82 -4.75 -14.01 -13.66
N VAL A 83 -5.72 -14.31 -12.79
CA VAL A 83 -5.89 -13.63 -11.51
C VAL A 83 -5.93 -14.65 -10.37
N PRO A 84 -5.20 -14.44 -9.26
CA PRO A 84 -5.33 -15.25 -8.06
C PRO A 84 -6.73 -15.15 -7.45
N ARG A 85 -7.26 -16.29 -6.97
CA ARG A 85 -8.57 -16.35 -6.31
C ARG A 85 -8.45 -15.96 -4.84
N VAL A 86 -8.27 -14.68 -4.56
CA VAL A 86 -8.10 -14.12 -3.21
C VAL A 86 -8.86 -12.80 -3.06
N ASP A 87 -9.33 -12.53 -1.85
CA ASP A 87 -10.18 -11.36 -1.57
C ASP A 87 -9.37 -10.05 -1.48
N ASP A 88 -8.09 -10.13 -1.10
CA ASP A 88 -7.15 -9.01 -1.08
C ASP A 88 -5.71 -9.49 -1.39
N CYS A 89 -4.76 -8.58 -1.33
CA CYS A 89 -3.34 -8.85 -1.65
C CYS A 89 -2.57 -9.55 -0.51
N ILE A 90 -3.14 -9.69 0.69
CA ILE A 90 -2.44 -10.22 1.88
C ILE A 90 -2.14 -11.72 1.74
N PRO A 91 -3.07 -12.61 1.31
CA PRO A 91 -2.74 -14.02 1.07
C PRO A 91 -1.61 -14.22 0.06
N LEU A 92 -1.48 -13.32 -0.93
CA LEU A 92 -0.37 -13.36 -1.90
C LEU A 92 0.95 -13.05 -1.22
N PHE A 93 0.99 -12.05 -0.34
CA PHE A 93 2.16 -11.73 0.48
C PHE A 93 2.54 -12.89 1.41
N LEU A 94 1.57 -13.48 2.11
CA LEU A 94 1.80 -14.58 3.04
C LEU A 94 2.13 -15.91 2.33
N GLY A 95 1.79 -16.00 1.05
CA GLY A 95 2.03 -17.15 0.18
C GLY A 95 0.97 -18.24 0.24
N SER A 96 -0.10 -18.09 1.05
CA SER A 96 -1.23 -19.03 1.04
C SER A 96 -2.48 -18.46 1.74
N ARG A 97 -3.64 -19.02 1.42
CA ARG A 97 -4.93 -18.68 2.08
C ARG A 97 -4.98 -19.24 3.50
N GLU A 98 -4.32 -20.37 3.74
CA GLU A 98 -4.23 -21.04 5.05
C GLU A 98 -3.43 -20.19 6.03
N LYS A 99 -2.27 -19.66 5.62
CA LYS A 99 -1.49 -18.73 6.43
C LYS A 99 -2.25 -17.45 6.75
N PHE A 100 -3.00 -16.94 5.78
CA PHE A 100 -3.87 -15.79 6.02
C PHE A 100 -4.97 -16.10 7.04
N ALA A 101 -5.62 -17.25 6.93
CA ALA A 101 -6.64 -17.68 7.87
C ALA A 101 -6.09 -17.81 9.30
N GLU A 102 -4.91 -18.43 9.45
CA GLU A 102 -4.21 -18.56 10.74
C GLU A 102 -3.84 -17.19 11.33
N ALA A 103 -3.23 -16.31 10.52
CA ALA A 103 -2.84 -14.97 10.95
C ALA A 103 -4.05 -14.08 11.29
N SER A 104 -5.23 -14.37 10.74
CA SER A 104 -6.47 -13.65 11.00
C SER A 104 -7.22 -14.14 12.25
N CYS A 105 -6.74 -15.18 12.93
CA CYS A 105 -7.32 -15.62 14.21
C CYS A 105 -7.08 -14.62 15.35
N ILE A 106 -6.17 -13.67 15.18
CA ILE A 106 -5.90 -12.56 16.09
C ILE A 106 -5.82 -11.25 15.30
N PRO A 107 -6.05 -10.09 15.94
CA PRO A 107 -5.79 -8.80 15.31
C PRO A 107 -4.31 -8.71 14.87
N SER A 108 -4.09 -8.61 13.56
CA SER A 108 -2.76 -8.65 12.95
C SER A 108 -2.53 -7.46 12.05
N PHE A 109 -1.31 -6.93 12.06
CA PHE A 109 -0.83 -5.96 11.08
C PHE A 109 0.01 -6.67 10.03
N PHE A 110 -0.31 -6.46 8.75
CA PHE A 110 0.48 -6.98 7.62
C PHE A 110 1.21 -5.82 6.96
N LEU A 111 2.53 -5.80 7.06
CA LEU A 111 3.37 -4.70 6.58
C LEU A 111 4.33 -5.22 5.53
N THR A 112 4.11 -4.82 4.28
CA THR A 112 5.05 -5.06 3.18
C THR A 112 5.95 -3.83 3.00
N ALA A 113 7.09 -3.99 2.32
CA ALA A 113 7.95 -2.84 1.98
C ALA A 113 7.20 -1.78 1.15
N GLY A 114 6.23 -2.20 0.31
CA GLY A 114 5.40 -1.28 -0.48
C GLY A 114 4.42 -0.46 0.37
N TRP A 115 3.95 -0.98 1.52
CA TRP A 115 3.20 -0.22 2.52
C TRP A 115 4.09 0.71 3.34
N LEU A 116 5.33 0.30 3.60
CA LEU A 116 6.28 1.00 4.46
C LEU A 116 7.12 2.04 3.70
N LYS A 117 6.51 2.83 2.82
CA LYS A 117 7.17 4.06 2.33
C LYS A 117 7.11 5.12 3.44
N PHE A 118 8.12 5.13 4.31
CA PHE A 118 8.23 6.10 5.40
C PHE A 118 9.51 6.93 5.29
N SER A 119 9.48 8.13 5.87
CA SER A 119 10.68 8.89 6.22
C SER A 119 10.91 8.76 7.72
N ILE A 120 12.16 8.48 8.10
CA ILE A 120 12.56 8.57 9.50
C ILE A 120 12.83 10.04 9.79
N ILE A 121 12.14 10.58 10.79
CA ILE A 121 12.37 11.93 11.29
C ILE A 121 12.91 11.78 12.70
N ASP A 122 14.13 12.27 12.93
CA ASP A 122 14.72 12.27 14.26
C ASP A 122 13.98 13.26 15.16
N GLY A 123 13.42 12.76 16.27
CA GLY A 123 12.81 13.59 17.30
C GLY A 123 13.86 14.31 18.15
N GLY A 124 13.56 15.54 18.57
CA GLY A 124 14.37 16.30 19.53
C GLY A 124 13.76 16.29 20.93
N LEU A 125 14.60 16.34 21.97
CA LEU A 125 14.16 16.44 23.37
C LEU A 125 14.01 17.89 23.88
N THR A 126 14.18 18.89 23.01
CA THR A 126 14.30 20.30 23.39
C THR A 126 13.10 20.77 24.23
N TRP A 127 11.88 20.60 23.72
CA TRP A 127 10.67 21.04 24.41
C TRP A 127 10.42 20.26 25.70
N LEU A 128 10.68 18.94 25.73
CA LEU A 128 10.53 18.13 26.93
C LEU A 128 11.53 18.53 28.03
N ARG A 129 12.78 18.82 27.67
CA ARG A 129 13.79 19.29 28.61
C ARG A 129 13.43 20.67 29.15
N GLN A 130 13.08 21.60 28.26
CA GLN A 130 12.73 22.97 28.64
C GLN A 130 11.45 23.02 29.48
N LEU A 131 10.49 22.12 29.24
CA LEU A 131 9.29 21.99 30.07
C LEU A 131 9.63 21.67 31.54
N VAL A 132 10.66 20.86 31.80
CA VAL A 132 11.01 20.45 33.18
C VAL A 132 12.09 21.32 33.81
N THR A 133 12.94 21.98 33.03
CA THR A 133 14.03 22.82 33.56
C THR A 133 13.74 24.32 33.50
N GLY A 134 12.76 24.75 32.70
CA GLY A 134 12.60 26.14 32.31
C GLY A 134 13.79 26.66 31.48
N PRO A 135 13.76 27.96 31.10
CA PRO A 135 12.63 28.89 31.27
C PRO A 135 11.47 28.55 30.32
N TRP A 136 10.25 28.99 30.68
CA TRP A 136 9.02 28.79 29.88
C TRP A 136 8.62 30.08 29.14
N PRO A 137 9.22 30.39 27.98
CA PRO A 137 8.85 31.58 27.21
C PRO A 137 7.41 31.45 26.68
N GLN A 138 6.62 32.53 26.74
CA GLN A 138 5.21 32.54 26.29
C GLN A 138 5.03 32.22 24.80
N THR A 139 6.09 32.36 23.99
CA THR A 139 6.09 31.98 22.57
C THR A 139 6.03 30.48 22.35
N GLU A 140 6.43 29.68 23.33
CA GLU A 140 6.50 28.22 23.24
C GLU A 140 5.62 27.54 24.31
N PHE A 141 5.43 28.18 25.46
CA PHE A 141 4.71 27.61 26.60
C PHE A 141 3.58 28.49 27.06
N LEU A 142 2.39 27.91 27.21
CA LEU A 142 1.29 28.56 27.91
C LEU A 142 1.54 28.48 29.42
N THR A 143 1.69 29.64 30.09
CA THR A 143 1.74 29.68 31.56
C THR A 143 0.36 29.96 32.13
N ILE A 144 -0.20 29.01 32.88
CA ILE A 144 -1.52 29.12 33.50
C ILE A 144 -1.33 29.44 34.99
N LEU A 145 -1.86 30.58 35.43
CA LEU A 145 -1.76 30.98 36.83
C LEU A 145 -2.67 30.14 37.73
N PRO A 146 -2.35 30.02 39.03
CA PRO A 146 -3.23 29.38 40.00
C PRO A 146 -4.65 29.95 39.95
N HIS A 147 -5.64 29.08 40.15
CA HIS A 147 -7.07 29.41 40.12
C HIS A 147 -7.60 29.96 38.78
N SER A 148 -6.82 29.84 37.69
CA SER A 148 -7.25 30.19 36.34
C SER A 148 -7.77 28.98 35.58
N ARG A 149 -8.47 29.20 34.45
CA ARG A 149 -9.01 28.15 33.57
C ARG A 149 -8.54 28.37 32.14
N VAL A 150 -8.08 27.31 31.47
CA VAL A 150 -7.82 27.31 30.02
C VAL A 150 -9.15 27.24 29.28
N ARG A 151 -9.38 28.15 28.33
CA ARG A 151 -10.46 28.06 27.34
C ARG A 151 -9.83 27.94 25.96
N GLY A 152 -10.35 27.06 25.11
CA GLY A 152 -9.95 27.02 23.70
C GLY A 152 -10.50 28.23 22.95
N GLU A 153 -9.90 28.56 21.81
CA GLU A 153 -10.52 29.45 20.83
C GLU A 153 -11.63 28.66 20.09
N GLU A 154 -12.81 29.28 19.92
CA GLU A 154 -13.89 28.76 19.09
C GLU A 154 -13.59 28.91 17.60
#